data_AF-A0A1B6IWR8-F1
#
_entry.id   AF-A0A1B6IWR8-F1
#
_cell.length_a   1.000
_cell.length_b   1.000
_cell.length_c   1.000
_cell.angle_alpha   90.00
_cell.angle_beta   90.00
_cell.angle_gamma   90.00
#
_symmetry.space_group_name_H-M   'P 1'
#
loop_
_entity.id
_entity.type
_entity.pdbx_description
1 polymer ?
#
loop_
_entity_poly.entity_id
_entity_poly.type
_entity_poly.pdbx_seq_one_letter_code
_entity_poly.pdbx_strand_id
1 'polypeptide(L)'
;MKNKPLRHKESNTFKFQPFSERISNVDIDVFHRVGHLNENEEEDSLTFFYKTLQKYNDLNLSKSYERLKKNIGYDVQTLPQLLVQKRRLVDVLSHCLGEV
;
A
#
# COMPACT_ATOMS: atom_id res chain seq x y z
N MET A 1 33.57 43.32 -7.72
CA MET A 1 33.49 41.85 -7.65
C MET A 1 32.01 41.47 -7.51
N LYS A 2 31.47 40.57 -8.33
CA LYS A 2 30.05 40.15 -8.21
C LYS A 2 29.89 39.23 -6.99
N ASN A 3 28.93 39.52 -6.12
CA ASN A 3 28.61 38.69 -4.95
C ASN A 3 28.19 37.28 -5.40
N LYS A 4 28.70 36.24 -4.73
CA LYS A 4 28.25 34.86 -4.97
C LYS A 4 26.74 34.79 -4.70
N PRO A 5 25.94 34.17 -5.59
CA PRO A 5 24.51 34.04 -5.38
C PRO A 5 24.24 33.27 -4.08
N LEU A 6 23.45 33.87 -3.18
CA LEU A 6 23.06 33.33 -1.86
C LEU A 6 22.20 32.05 -1.92
N ARG A 7 21.87 31.57 -3.13
CA ARG A 7 20.80 30.60 -3.39
C ARG A 7 21.31 29.25 -3.91
N HIS A 8 22.57 28.91 -3.65
CA HIS A 8 23.02 27.53 -3.85
C HIS A 8 22.59 26.71 -2.63
N LYS A 9 21.73 25.70 -2.84
CA LYS A 9 21.42 24.72 -1.78
C LYS A 9 22.72 24.03 -1.37
N GLU A 10 23.02 23.99 -0.07
CA GLU A 10 24.25 23.40 0.46
C GLU A 10 24.34 21.89 0.23
N SER A 11 23.20 21.23 0.05
CA SER A 11 23.13 19.81 -0.26
C SER A 11 22.00 19.49 -1.23
N ASN A 12 22.21 18.42 -1.99
CA ASN A 12 21.20 17.87 -2.88
C ASN A 12 20.25 16.96 -2.08
N THR A 13 18.95 17.28 -2.09
CA THR A 13 17.89 16.49 -1.46
C THR A 13 17.72 15.11 -2.11
N PHE A 14 17.91 14.99 -3.42
CA PHE A 14 17.72 13.74 -4.17
C PHE A 14 19.06 13.22 -4.67
N LYS A 15 19.56 12.17 -4.02
CA LYS A 15 20.83 11.52 -4.40
C LYS A 15 20.54 10.15 -5.01
N PHE A 16 21.37 9.75 -5.97
CA PHE A 16 21.38 8.36 -6.40
C PHE A 16 21.80 7.49 -5.22
N GLN A 17 21.06 6.41 -5.02
CA GLN A 17 21.35 5.40 -4.02
C GLN A 17 21.27 4.04 -4.74
N PRO A 18 22.36 3.27 -4.78
CA PRO A 18 22.39 1.97 -5.43
C PRO A 18 21.41 1.01 -4.77
N PHE A 19 20.97 0.02 -5.54
CA PHE A 19 19.96 -0.93 -5.08
C PHE A 19 20.39 -1.69 -3.83
N SER A 20 21.65 -2.09 -3.73
CA SER A 20 22.22 -2.76 -2.55
C SER A 20 22.09 -1.94 -1.28
N GLU A 21 22.40 -0.64 -1.36
CA GLU A 21 22.27 0.29 -0.22
C GLU A 21 20.81 0.54 0.13
N ARG A 22 19.89 0.54 -0.85
CA ARG A 22 18.45 0.63 -0.56
C ARG A 22 17.97 -0.59 0.22
N ILE A 23 18.38 -1.79 -0.18
CA ILE A 23 18.02 -3.03 0.54
C ILE A 23 18.58 -3.00 1.96
N SER A 24 19.86 -2.63 2.15
CA SER A 24 20.46 -2.60 3.49
C SER A 24 19.79 -1.60 4.43
N ASN A 25 19.15 -0.57 3.89
CA ASN A 25 18.45 0.45 4.66
C ASN A 25 16.99 0.09 4.97
N VAL A 26 16.45 -0.98 4.37
CA VAL A 26 15.11 -1.48 4.71
C VAL A 26 15.22 -2.36 5.95
N ASP A 27 14.66 -1.88 7.07
CA ASP A 27 14.48 -2.66 8.28
C ASP A 27 13.03 -3.14 8.39
N ILE A 28 12.83 -4.43 8.68
CA ILE A 28 11.51 -5.06 8.76
C ILE A 28 11.21 -5.33 10.23
N ASP A 29 10.67 -4.31 10.91
CA ASP A 29 10.19 -4.43 12.28
C ASP A 29 8.68 -4.19 12.34
N VAL A 30 7.93 -5.29 12.35
CA VAL A 30 6.46 -5.25 12.40
C VAL A 30 5.95 -4.96 13.81
N PHE A 31 6.72 -5.31 14.85
CA PHE A 31 6.29 -5.20 16.25
C PHE A 31 6.42 -3.77 16.77
N HIS A 32 7.43 -3.03 16.30
CA HIS A 32 7.66 -1.63 16.69
C HIS A 32 7.19 -0.61 15.64
N ARG A 33 6.32 -1.03 14.71
CA ARG A 33 5.76 -0.14 13.71
C ARG A 33 4.92 0.96 14.38
N VAL A 34 5.40 2.19 14.30
CA VAL A 34 4.63 3.38 14.69
C VAL A 34 3.66 3.72 13.56
N GLY A 35 2.37 3.46 13.78
CA GLY A 35 1.31 3.83 12.83
C GLY A 35 1.23 5.34 12.64
N HIS A 36 0.87 5.79 11.44
CA HIS A 36 0.58 7.20 11.19
C HIS A 36 -0.81 7.55 11.73
N LEU A 37 -1.05 8.81 12.14
CA LEU A 37 -2.36 9.28 12.63
C LEU A 37 -3.51 9.03 11.63
N ASN A 38 -3.18 8.95 10.34
CA ASN A 38 -4.11 8.69 9.24
C ASN A 38 -4.47 7.20 9.10
N GLU A 39 -3.90 6.33 9.93
CA GLU A 39 -4.21 4.89 10.02
C GLU A 39 -5.13 4.57 11.20
N ASN A 40 -5.56 5.59 11.97
CA ASN A 40 -6.58 5.40 12.99
C ASN A 40 -7.87 4.94 12.31
N GLU A 41 -8.26 3.69 12.55
CA GLU A 41 -9.52 3.17 12.05
C GLU A 41 -10.69 3.75 12.84
N GLU A 42 -11.70 4.24 12.13
CA GLU A 42 -13.00 4.51 12.73
C GLU A 42 -13.62 3.20 13.22
N GLU A 43 -14.40 3.27 14.30
CA GLU A 43 -15.11 2.12 14.86
C GLU A 43 -16.40 1.87 14.05
N ASP A 44 -16.23 1.32 12.85
CA ASP A 44 -17.30 0.98 11.93
C ASP A 44 -17.39 -0.54 11.67
N SER A 45 -18.58 -0.99 11.30
CA SER A 45 -18.94 -2.42 11.16
C SER A 45 -18.34 -3.13 9.93
N LEU A 46 -17.45 -2.44 9.20
CA LEU A 46 -16.82 -2.94 7.98
C LEU A 46 -15.68 -3.91 8.30
N THR A 47 -15.45 -4.87 7.40
CA THR A 47 -14.31 -5.77 7.54
C THR A 47 -12.99 -5.05 7.28
N PHE A 48 -11.92 -5.46 7.98
CA PHE A 48 -10.54 -5.00 7.69
C PHE A 48 -10.16 -5.17 6.21
N PHE A 49 -10.65 -6.24 5.58
CA PHE A 49 -10.43 -6.49 4.17
C PHE A 49 -11.04 -5.39 3.29
N TYR A 50 -12.30 -5.04 3.53
CA TYR A 50 -12.98 -3.99 2.78
C TYR A 50 -12.39 -2.60 3.06
N LYS A 51 -12.08 -2.28 4.32
CA LYS A 51 -11.37 -1.03 4.68
C LYS A 51 -10.04 -0.89 3.92
N THR A 52 -9.28 -1.98 3.86
CA THR A 52 -8.02 -2.03 3.11
C THR A 52 -8.26 -1.82 1.61
N LEU A 53 -9.29 -2.46 1.04
CA LEU A 53 -9.65 -2.28 -0.36
C LEU A 53 -10.03 -0.82 -0.66
N GLN A 54 -10.78 -0.16 0.23
CA GLN A 54 -11.10 1.26 0.10
C GLN A 54 -9.85 2.13 0.13
N LYS A 55 -8.94 1.93 1.10
CA LYS A 55 -7.66 2.64 1.17
C LYS A 55 -6.86 2.51 -0.14
N TYR A 56 -6.77 1.31 -0.70
CA TYR A 56 -6.02 1.10 -1.93
C TYR A 56 -6.75 1.56 -3.19
N ASN A 57 -8.07 1.75 -3.16
CA ASN A 57 -8.79 2.34 -4.29
C ASN A 57 -8.32 3.75 -4.62
N ASP A 58 -7.92 4.51 -3.60
CA ASP A 58 -7.43 5.87 -3.77
C ASP A 58 -5.93 5.91 -4.03
N LEU A 59 -5.17 4.99 -3.42
CA LEU A 59 -3.71 4.96 -3.53
C LEU A 59 -3.18 4.25 -4.79
N ASN A 60 -3.92 3.28 -5.35
CA ASN A 60 -3.45 2.44 -6.45
C ASN A 60 -4.39 2.54 -7.66
N LEU A 61 -3.93 3.26 -8.68
CA LEU A 61 -4.65 3.46 -9.95
C LEU A 61 -4.06 2.64 -11.10
N SER A 62 -3.32 1.57 -10.79
CA SER A 62 -2.76 0.70 -11.82
C SER A 62 -3.85 -0.18 -12.47
N LYS A 63 -3.69 -0.49 -13.76
CA LYS A 63 -4.61 -1.39 -14.50
C LYS A 63 -4.69 -2.79 -13.88
N SER A 64 -3.59 -3.29 -13.32
CA SER A 64 -3.55 -4.56 -12.60
C SER A 64 -4.42 -4.52 -11.35
N TYR A 65 -4.38 -3.42 -10.60
CA TYR A 65 -5.22 -3.24 -9.43
C TYR A 65 -6.70 -3.06 -9.79
N GLU A 66 -7.03 -2.30 -10.85
CA GLU A 66 -8.41 -2.20 -11.34
C GLU A 66 -9.01 -3.57 -11.68
N ARG A 67 -8.20 -4.45 -12.30
CA ARG A 67 -8.60 -5.83 -12.59
C ARG A 67 -8.79 -6.66 -11.32
N LEU A 68 -7.86 -6.56 -10.36
CA LEU A 68 -7.98 -7.23 -9.06
C LEU A 68 -9.28 -6.81 -8.37
N LYS A 69 -9.54 -5.50 -8.27
CA LYS A 69 -10.76 -4.95 -7.66
C LYS A 69 -12.02 -5.49 -8.34
N LYS A 70 -12.04 -5.51 -9.68
CA LYS A 70 -13.17 -6.07 -10.45
C LYS A 70 -13.38 -7.55 -10.15
N ASN A 71 -12.30 -8.33 -10.01
CA ASN A 71 -12.38 -9.76 -9.71
C ASN A 71 -12.81 -10.03 -8.26
N ILE A 72 -12.43 -9.17 -7.30
CA ILE A 72 -12.89 -9.24 -5.92
C ILE A 72 -14.40 -8.96 -5.85
N GLY A 73 -14.90 -7.91 -6.53
CA GLY A 73 -16.31 -7.55 -6.51
C GLY A 73 -16.73 -6.79 -5.24
N TYR A 74 -18.04 -6.74 -4.96
CA TYR A 74 -18.62 -5.90 -3.91
C TYR A 74 -19.04 -6.67 -2.63
N ASP A 75 -19.16 -8.00 -2.70
CA ASP A 75 -19.64 -8.85 -1.60
C ASP A 75 -18.53 -9.19 -0.58
N VAL A 76 -17.86 -8.16 -0.06
CA VAL A 76 -16.77 -8.31 0.93
C VAL A 76 -16.88 -7.32 2.09
N GLN A 77 -17.97 -6.54 2.12
CA GLN A 77 -18.19 -5.48 3.11
C GLN A 77 -18.42 -6.04 4.51
N THR A 78 -19.22 -7.11 4.60
CA THR A 78 -19.57 -7.76 5.87
C THR A 78 -18.81 -9.06 6.07
N LEU A 79 -18.59 -9.45 7.33
CA LEU A 79 -17.88 -10.68 7.66
C LEU A 79 -18.56 -11.95 7.08
N PRO A 80 -19.90 -12.12 7.12
CA PRO A 80 -20.54 -13.30 6.53
C PRO A 80 -20.30 -13.41 5.01
N GLN A 81 -20.39 -12.30 4.27
CA GLN A 81 -20.12 -12.29 2.83
C GLN A 81 -18.66 -12.70 2.55
N LEU A 82 -17.71 -12.14 3.31
CA LEU A 82 -16.30 -12.45 3.18
C LEU A 82 -16.01 -13.94 3.46
N LEU A 83 -16.64 -14.52 4.49
CA LEU A 83 -16.47 -15.92 4.86
C LEU A 83 -16.99 -16.87 3.78
N VAL A 84 -18.16 -16.59 3.19
CA VAL A 84 -18.71 -17.37 2.08
C VAL A 84 -17.77 -17.38 0.88
N GLN A 85 -17.12 -16.25 0.59
CA GLN A 85 -16.25 -16.09 -0.57
C GLN A 85 -14.77 -16.40 -0.31
N LYS A 86 -14.39 -16.80 0.92
CA LYS A 86 -13.00 -16.93 1.37
C LYS A 86 -12.09 -17.66 0.36
N ARG A 87 -12.49 -18.85 -0.12
CA ARG A 87 -11.68 -19.64 -1.07
C ARG A 87 -11.46 -18.89 -2.38
N ARG A 88 -12.55 -18.41 -2.98
CA ARG A 88 -12.52 -17.64 -4.23
C ARG A 88 -11.61 -16.41 -4.13
N LEU A 89 -11.65 -15.69 -3.01
CA LEU A 89 -10.82 -14.50 -2.81
C LEU A 89 -9.33 -14.85 -2.73
N VAL A 90 -8.98 -15.94 -2.06
CA VAL A 90 -7.60 -16.46 -2.03
C VAL A 90 -7.15 -16.80 -3.46
N ASP A 91 -7.96 -17.53 -4.21
CA ASP A 91 -7.62 -17.90 -5.60
C ASP A 91 -7.40 -16.67 -6.49
N VAL A 92 -8.25 -15.65 -6.36
CA VAL A 92 -8.10 -14.38 -7.09
C VAL A 92 -6.81 -13.67 -6.72
N LEU A 93 -6.46 -13.62 -5.43
CA LEU A 93 -5.23 -12.98 -4.96
C LEU A 93 -3.98 -13.73 -5.43
N SER A 94 -3.95 -15.06 -5.32
CA SER A 94 -2.85 -15.90 -5.78
C SER A 94 -2.62 -15.75 -7.29
N HIS A 95 -3.70 -15.80 -8.09
CA HIS A 95 -3.59 -15.56 -9.53
C HIS A 95 -2.97 -14.17 -9.82
N CYS A 96 -3.35 -13.13 -9.08
CA CYS A 96 -2.79 -11.79 -9.28
C CYS A 96 -1.30 -11.68 -8.91
N LEU A 97 -0.82 -12.53 -8.00
CA LEU A 97 0.59 -12.61 -7.61
C LEU A 97 1.43 -13.48 -8.56
N GLY A 98 0.79 -14.17 -9.51
CA GLY A 98 1.46 -15.10 -10.41
C GLY A 98 1.70 -16.48 -9.80
N GLU A 99 1.06 -16.77 -8.68
CA GLU A 99 1.00 -18.13 -8.12
C GLU A 99 -0.12 -18.89 -8.85
N VAL A 100 0.24 -20.01 -9.49
CA VAL A 100 -0.68 -20.90 -10.23
C VAL A 100 -1.36 -21.85 -9.27
#